data_AF-A0A8H3A691-F1
#
_entry.id   AF-A0A8H3A691-F1
#
_cell.length_a   1.000
_cell.length_b   1.000
_cell.length_c   1.000
_cell.angle_alpha   90.00
_cell.angle_beta   90.00
_cell.angle_gamma   90.00
#
_symmetry.space_group_name_H-M   'P 1'
#
loop_
_entity.id
_entity.type
_entity.pdbx_description
1 polymer ?
#
loop_
_entity_poly.entity_id
_entity_poly.type
_entity_poly.pdbx_seq_one_letter_code
_entity_poly.pdbx_strand_id
1 'polypeptide(L)'
;MFPTPAIYTFVVKCCYQLEGQDHQPYKLLASFPFPKVSSQLVDLLSRSGVSAKLADLLGSTNVGAQAFAIAQSWLLFNMCLQAPDRTSPALNTLEDMLLQYPALGRGLENQEKVAEDLTNRLLVLLSQPKLNPDIGWDQEIYLSRVLECMLQHSDTPLPERTSRFLEGLPERLRGIASFMNLEEEAWHSSPSNPSHVSLESTEDR
;
A
#
# COMPACT_ATOMS: atom_id res chain seq x y z
N MET A 1 -13.90 9.22 -0.97
CA MET A 1 -13.74 8.46 0.27
C MET A 1 -12.26 8.19 0.46
N PHE A 2 -11.71 8.52 1.63
CA PHE A 2 -10.35 8.13 2.02
C PHE A 2 -10.45 6.85 2.86
N PRO A 3 -9.61 5.83 2.60
CA PRO A 3 -9.63 4.61 3.40
C PRO A 3 -9.05 4.91 4.78
N THR A 4 -9.65 4.34 5.82
CA THR A 4 -9.00 4.24 7.13
C THR A 4 -7.92 3.15 7.08
N PRO A 5 -6.96 3.12 8.03
CA PRO A 5 -6.01 2.01 8.15
C PRO A 5 -6.69 0.63 8.21
N ALA A 6 -7.85 0.54 8.89
CA ALA A 6 -8.62 -0.69 8.99
C ALA A 6 -9.19 -1.15 7.63
N ILE A 7 -9.74 -0.21 6.85
CA ILE A 7 -10.24 -0.51 5.50
C ILE A 7 -9.09 -0.93 4.59
N TYR A 8 -7.96 -0.21 4.61
CA TYR A 8 -6.79 -0.55 3.80
C TYR A 8 -6.31 -1.98 4.12
N THR A 9 -6.05 -2.29 5.39
CA THR A 9 -5.58 -3.61 5.81
C THR A 9 -6.59 -4.71 5.46
N PHE A 10 -7.88 -4.45 5.62
CA PHE A 10 -8.93 -5.41 5.21
C PHE A 10 -8.88 -5.71 3.71
N VAL A 11 -8.81 -4.68 2.86
CA VAL A 11 -8.77 -4.85 1.40
C VAL A 11 -7.50 -5.59 0.96
N VAL A 12 -6.35 -5.27 1.56
CA VAL A 12 -5.08 -6.00 1.33
C VAL A 12 -5.25 -7.49 1.63
N LYS A 13 -5.91 -7.84 2.74
CA LYS A 13 -6.21 -9.24 3.07
C LYS A 13 -7.10 -9.92 2.03
N CYS A 14 -8.15 -9.24 1.59
CA CYS A 14 -9.06 -9.79 0.57
C CYS A 14 -8.32 -10.15 -0.73
N CYS A 15 -7.33 -9.34 -1.14
CA CYS A 15 -6.57 -9.57 -2.38
C CYS A 15 -5.83 -10.92 -2.43
N TYR A 16 -5.49 -11.51 -1.27
CA TYR A 16 -4.80 -12.81 -1.23
C TYR A 16 -5.61 -13.93 -0.58
N GLN A 17 -6.80 -13.63 -0.06
CA GLN A 17 -7.71 -14.62 0.53
C GLN A 17 -8.80 -15.07 -0.44
N LEU A 18 -9.18 -14.21 -1.39
CA LEU A 18 -10.18 -14.54 -2.40
C LEU A 18 -9.48 -15.19 -3.59
N GLU A 19 -9.74 -16.47 -3.81
CA GLU A 19 -9.14 -17.23 -4.90
C GLU A 19 -9.63 -16.69 -6.26
N GLY A 20 -8.76 -15.92 -6.91
CA GLY A 20 -8.66 -15.77 -8.38
C GLY A 20 -9.79 -15.11 -9.17
N GLN A 21 -10.98 -14.88 -8.61
CA GLN A 21 -12.12 -14.38 -9.38
C GLN A 21 -12.73 -13.05 -8.91
N ASP A 22 -12.43 -12.62 -7.68
CA ASP A 22 -12.94 -11.33 -7.21
C ASP A 22 -11.91 -10.22 -7.49
N HIS A 23 -12.19 -9.40 -8.50
CA HIS A 23 -11.38 -8.24 -8.86
C HIS A 23 -11.69 -7.01 -8.00
N GLN A 24 -12.77 -7.04 -7.20
CA GLN A 24 -13.22 -5.90 -6.42
C GLN A 24 -12.18 -5.37 -5.40
N PRO A 25 -11.40 -6.23 -4.70
CA PRO A 25 -10.35 -5.75 -3.81
C PRO A 25 -9.28 -4.93 -4.55
N TYR A 26 -8.88 -5.35 -5.75
CA TYR A 26 -7.90 -4.62 -6.56
C TYR A 26 -8.44 -3.29 -7.03
N LYS A 27 -9.73 -3.23 -7.41
CA LYS A 27 -10.40 -1.99 -7.78
C LYS A 27 -10.38 -0.97 -6.62
N LEU A 28 -10.62 -1.44 -5.40
CA LEU A 28 -10.54 -0.61 -4.21
C LEU A 28 -9.11 -0.10 -3.97
N LEU A 29 -8.10 -0.99 -4.01
CA LEU A 29 -6.70 -0.56 -3.87
C LEU A 29 -6.27 0.42 -4.97
N ALA A 30 -6.67 0.19 -6.22
CA ALA A 30 -6.42 1.08 -7.33
C ALA A 30 -7.06 2.47 -7.13
N SER A 31 -8.09 2.58 -6.28
CA SER A 31 -8.79 3.82 -5.95
C SER A 31 -8.31 4.49 -4.65
N PHE A 32 -7.41 3.84 -3.91
CA PHE A 32 -6.90 4.35 -2.62
C PHE A 32 -5.55 5.06 -2.77
N PRO A 33 -5.29 6.12 -1.98
CA PRO A 33 -3.92 6.62 -1.81
C PRO A 33 -3.06 5.53 -1.15
N PHE A 34 -1.75 5.58 -1.37
CA PHE A 34 -0.83 4.68 -0.68
C PHE A 34 -0.62 5.16 0.77
N PRO A 35 -0.56 4.27 1.75
CA PRO A 35 -0.36 4.68 3.13
C PRO A 35 1.07 5.18 3.37
N LYS A 36 1.21 6.21 4.20
CA LYS A 36 2.42 6.50 4.97
C LYS A 36 2.41 5.67 6.26
N VAL A 37 3.60 5.51 6.86
CA VAL A 37 3.73 4.86 8.17
C VAL A 37 2.91 5.61 9.22
N SER A 38 2.16 4.87 10.01
CA SER A 38 1.36 5.40 11.12
C SER A 38 1.11 4.29 12.16
N SER A 39 0.88 4.67 13.42
CA SER A 39 0.84 3.71 14.54
C SER A 39 -0.29 2.69 14.43
N GLN A 40 -1.51 3.14 14.10
CA GLN A 40 -2.68 2.28 13.93
C GLN A 40 -2.51 1.35 12.72
N LEU A 41 -1.95 1.85 11.61
CA LEU A 41 -1.71 1.03 10.44
C LEU A 41 -0.73 -0.10 10.74
N VAL A 42 0.41 0.22 11.37
CA VAL A 42 1.41 -0.78 11.70
C VAL A 42 0.87 -1.80 12.71
N ASP A 43 0.12 -1.39 13.74
CA ASP A 43 -0.53 -2.34 14.67
C ASP A 43 -1.45 -3.33 13.91
N LEU A 44 -2.28 -2.81 13.00
CA LEU A 44 -3.19 -3.62 12.21
C LEU A 44 -2.44 -4.58 11.27
N LEU A 45 -1.38 -4.12 10.61
CA LEU A 45 -0.55 -4.94 9.74
C LEU A 45 0.16 -6.05 10.52
N SER A 46 0.72 -5.72 11.70
CA SER A 46 1.40 -6.67 12.59
C SER A 46 0.43 -7.78 13.07
N ARG A 47 -0.76 -7.40 13.54
CA ARG A 47 -1.75 -8.34 14.08
C ARG A 47 -2.47 -9.17 13.01
N SER A 48 -2.46 -8.72 11.75
CA SER A 48 -3.18 -9.39 10.67
C SER A 48 -2.38 -10.49 9.96
N GLY A 49 -1.08 -10.61 10.25
CA GLY A 49 -0.19 -11.58 9.59
C GLY A 49 0.07 -11.28 8.12
N VAL A 50 -0.17 -10.04 7.67
CA VAL A 50 0.01 -9.63 6.27
C VAL A 50 1.46 -9.85 5.82
N SER A 51 2.46 -9.47 6.62
CA SER A 51 3.89 -9.62 6.24
C SER A 51 4.27 -11.06 5.93
N ALA A 52 3.92 -12.00 6.82
CA ALA A 52 4.19 -13.42 6.63
C ALA A 52 3.51 -13.94 5.35
N LYS A 53 2.26 -13.54 5.12
CA LYS A 53 1.54 -13.97 3.92
C LYS A 53 2.13 -13.39 2.64
N LEU A 54 2.56 -12.13 2.64
CA LEU A 54 3.27 -11.54 1.51
C LEU A 54 4.57 -12.29 1.25
N ALA A 55 5.34 -12.63 2.29
CA ALA A 55 6.57 -13.40 2.15
C ALA A 55 6.35 -14.74 1.45
N ASP A 56 5.30 -15.49 1.85
CA ASP A 56 4.93 -16.74 1.20
C ASP A 56 4.57 -16.55 -0.28
N LEU A 57 3.83 -15.49 -0.60
CA LEU A 57 3.33 -15.24 -1.95
C LEU A 57 4.40 -14.82 -2.95
N LEU A 58 5.57 -14.33 -2.49
CA LEU A 58 6.69 -14.01 -3.37
C LEU A 58 7.23 -15.23 -4.12
N GLY A 59 7.07 -16.43 -3.53
CA GLY A 59 7.42 -17.71 -4.12
C GLY A 59 6.26 -18.40 -4.85
N SER A 60 5.10 -17.75 -4.98
CA SER A 60 3.92 -18.32 -5.63
C SER A 60 4.14 -18.51 -7.13
N THR A 61 3.56 -19.58 -7.69
CA THR A 61 3.47 -19.80 -9.14
C THR A 61 2.36 -18.99 -9.79
N ASN A 62 1.40 -18.47 -9.00
CA ASN A 62 0.38 -17.55 -9.49
C ASN A 62 1.03 -16.16 -9.68
N VAL A 63 1.12 -15.74 -10.95
CA VAL A 63 1.81 -14.50 -11.35
C VAL A 63 1.15 -13.27 -10.74
N GLY A 64 -0.18 -13.22 -10.68
CA GLY A 64 -0.92 -12.11 -10.08
C GLY A 64 -0.67 -12.00 -8.58
N ALA A 65 -0.71 -13.12 -7.86
CA ALA A 65 -0.43 -13.17 -6.43
C ALA A 65 1.03 -12.78 -6.13
N GLN A 66 1.99 -13.25 -6.94
CA GLN A 66 3.39 -12.88 -6.84
C GLN A 66 3.61 -11.39 -7.11
N ALA A 67 3.01 -10.83 -8.16
CA ALA A 67 3.11 -9.40 -8.49
C ALA A 67 2.50 -8.52 -7.40
N PHE A 68 1.34 -8.93 -6.85
CA PHE A 68 0.72 -8.26 -5.70
C PHE A 68 1.64 -8.28 -4.47
N ALA A 69 2.25 -9.43 -4.18
CA ALA A 69 3.16 -9.57 -3.04
C ALA A 69 4.41 -8.70 -3.19
N ILE A 70 4.98 -8.62 -4.41
CA ILE A 70 6.09 -7.73 -4.73
C ILE A 70 5.69 -6.27 -4.49
N ALA A 71 4.56 -5.85 -5.05
CA ALA A 71 4.06 -4.49 -4.94
C ALA A 71 3.81 -4.06 -3.48
N GLN A 72 3.09 -4.89 -2.71
CA GLN A 72 2.82 -4.61 -1.30
C GLN A 72 4.08 -4.64 -0.43
N SER A 73 5.00 -5.58 -0.69
CA SER A 73 6.28 -5.62 0.04
C SER A 73 7.09 -4.36 -0.19
N TRP A 74 7.16 -3.87 -1.43
CA TRP A 74 7.86 -2.63 -1.74
C TRP A 74 7.22 -1.42 -1.03
N LEU A 75 5.88 -1.34 -0.96
CA LEU A 75 5.20 -0.29 -0.21
C LEU A 75 5.57 -0.31 1.28
N LEU A 76 5.71 -1.50 1.89
CA LEU A 76 6.16 -1.65 3.29
C LEU A 76 7.61 -1.16 3.46
N PHE A 77 8.51 -1.54 2.56
CA PHE A 77 9.89 -1.03 2.56
C PHE A 77 9.94 0.49 2.38
N ASN A 78 9.15 1.03 1.45
CA ASN A 78 9.10 2.47 1.22
C ASN A 78 8.56 3.22 2.45
N MET A 79 7.52 2.71 3.11
CA MET A 79 7.03 3.29 4.38
C MET A 79 8.13 3.34 5.45
N CYS A 80 8.93 2.28 5.56
CA CYS A 80 10.06 2.23 6.47
C CYS A 80 11.15 3.24 6.08
N LEU A 81 11.53 3.31 4.81
CA LEU A 81 12.57 4.21 4.32
C LEU A 81 12.17 5.69 4.41
N GLN A 82 10.89 6.01 4.25
CA GLN A 82 10.37 7.39 4.24
C GLN A 82 9.81 7.85 5.59
N ALA A 83 9.93 7.04 6.65
CA ALA A 83 9.46 7.39 7.97
C ALA A 83 10.18 8.64 8.51
N PRO A 84 9.47 9.75 8.82
CA PRO A 84 10.11 10.99 9.27
C PRO A 84 10.67 10.87 10.69
N ASP A 85 10.01 10.10 11.55
CA ASP A 85 10.43 9.84 12.92
C ASP A 85 11.05 8.44 13.05
N ARG A 86 12.39 8.42 13.10
CA ARG A 86 13.19 7.21 13.30
C ARG A 86 13.10 6.61 14.70
N THR A 87 12.50 7.32 15.65
CA THR A 87 12.34 6.86 17.04
C THR A 87 10.94 6.30 17.31
N SER A 88 10.03 6.34 16.33
CA SER A 88 8.65 5.92 16.54
C SER A 88 8.54 4.41 16.81
N PRO A 89 7.75 3.99 17.81
CA PRO A 89 7.48 2.57 18.05
C PRO A 89 6.83 1.86 16.86
N ALA A 90 6.07 2.61 16.06
CA ALA A 90 5.46 2.12 14.83
C ALA A 90 6.53 1.73 13.80
N LEU A 91 7.58 2.54 13.64
CA LEU A 91 8.67 2.19 12.73
C LEU A 91 9.40 0.94 13.19
N ASN A 92 9.77 0.83 14.48
CA ASN A 92 10.43 -0.37 15.01
C ASN A 92 9.59 -1.64 14.76
N THR A 93 8.28 -1.55 14.96
CA THR A 93 7.37 -2.67 14.68
C THR A 93 7.34 -3.02 13.19
N LEU A 94 7.31 -2.03 12.30
CA LEU A 94 7.37 -2.25 10.86
C LEU A 94 8.70 -2.89 10.43
N GLU A 95 9.81 -2.43 11.01
CA GLU A 95 11.14 -2.99 10.80
C GLU A 95 11.21 -4.45 11.23
N ASP A 96 10.70 -4.81 12.41
CA ASP A 96 10.62 -6.18 12.89
C ASP A 96 9.80 -7.09 11.96
N MET A 97 8.71 -6.56 11.39
CA MET A 97 7.93 -7.28 10.38
C MET A 97 8.73 -7.50 9.09
N LEU A 98 9.46 -6.48 8.64
CA LEU A 98 10.26 -6.55 7.41
C LEU A 98 11.44 -7.51 7.55
N LEU A 99 12.04 -7.66 8.75
CA LEU A 99 13.11 -8.63 9.02
C LEU A 99 12.72 -10.10 8.74
N GLN A 100 11.42 -10.39 8.65
CA GLN A 100 10.93 -11.71 8.23
C GLN A 100 11.11 -11.96 6.73
N TYR A 101 11.43 -10.92 5.95
CA TYR A 101 11.66 -11.00 4.52
C TYR A 101 13.00 -11.70 4.24
N PRO A 102 13.01 -12.86 3.54
CA PRO A 102 14.22 -13.70 3.42
C PRO A 102 15.43 -12.97 2.83
N ALA A 103 15.21 -12.05 1.90
CA ALA A 103 16.30 -11.34 1.20
C ALA A 103 17.06 -10.32 2.08
N LEU A 104 16.53 -9.95 3.25
CA LEU A 104 17.21 -9.04 4.17
C LEU A 104 18.34 -9.71 4.96
N GLY A 105 18.42 -11.04 4.99
CA GLY A 105 19.52 -11.73 5.68
C GLY A 105 19.60 -11.44 7.18
N ARG A 106 18.49 -11.00 7.81
CA ARG A 106 18.33 -10.57 9.21
C ARG A 106 18.83 -9.15 9.55
N GLY A 107 19.08 -8.30 8.56
CA GLY A 107 19.51 -6.92 8.77
C GLY A 107 18.82 -5.93 7.84
N LEU A 108 18.65 -4.69 8.29
CA LEU A 108 17.98 -3.62 7.53
C LEU A 108 18.93 -2.85 6.61
N GLU A 109 20.24 -3.08 6.71
CA GLU A 109 21.25 -2.45 5.86
C GLU A 109 21.06 -2.73 4.36
N ASN A 110 20.26 -3.74 4.01
CA ASN A 110 19.98 -4.13 2.64
C ASN A 110 18.60 -3.66 2.13
N GLN A 111 17.88 -2.82 2.88
CA GLN A 111 16.52 -2.40 2.51
C GLN A 111 16.42 -1.77 1.11
N GLU A 112 17.32 -0.85 0.76
CA GLU A 112 17.33 -0.20 -0.55
C GLU A 112 17.57 -1.20 -1.68
N LYS A 113 18.53 -2.11 -1.49
CA LYS A 113 18.82 -3.18 -2.45
C LYS A 113 17.64 -4.13 -2.64
N VAL A 114 16.93 -4.46 -1.56
CA VAL A 114 15.71 -5.28 -1.64
C VAL A 114 14.59 -4.52 -2.36
N ALA A 115 14.42 -3.23 -2.11
CA ALA A 115 13.46 -2.40 -2.82
C ALA A 115 13.76 -2.31 -4.33
N GLU A 116 15.04 -2.23 -4.70
CA GLU A 116 15.49 -2.28 -6.10
C GLU A 116 15.23 -3.64 -6.75
N ASP A 117 15.54 -4.75 -6.07
CA ASP A 117 15.22 -6.11 -6.54
C ASP A 117 13.72 -6.28 -6.79
N LEU A 118 12.88 -5.85 -5.84
CA LEU A 118 11.43 -5.87 -5.97
C LEU A 118 10.95 -5.07 -7.19
N THR A 119 11.54 -3.89 -7.42
CA THR A 119 11.22 -3.05 -8.58
C THR A 119 11.54 -3.77 -9.89
N ASN A 120 12.75 -4.31 -10.01
CA ASN A 120 13.18 -5.06 -11.19
C ASN A 120 12.30 -6.29 -11.46
N ARG A 121 11.94 -7.02 -10.40
CA ARG A 121 11.04 -8.18 -10.50
C ARG A 121 9.66 -7.78 -10.98
N LEU A 122 9.07 -6.71 -10.44
CA LEU A 122 7.75 -6.25 -10.88
C LEU A 122 7.79 -5.79 -12.34
N LEU A 123 8.82 -5.04 -12.72
CA LEU A 123 9.01 -4.58 -14.09
C LEU A 123 9.09 -5.74 -15.08
N VAL A 124 9.86 -6.79 -14.76
CA VAL A 124 9.96 -8.00 -15.59
C VAL A 124 8.61 -8.70 -15.71
N LEU A 125 7.85 -8.85 -14.61
CA LEU A 125 6.53 -9.48 -14.64
C LEU A 125 5.54 -8.70 -15.52
N LEU A 126 5.52 -7.36 -15.41
CA LEU A 126 4.60 -6.50 -16.17
C LEU A 126 5.01 -6.27 -17.63
N SER A 127 6.29 -6.50 -17.97
CA SER A 127 6.79 -6.34 -19.34
C SER A 127 6.46 -7.53 -20.25
N GLN A 128 5.97 -8.65 -19.71
CA GLN A 128 5.68 -9.83 -20.51
C GLN A 128 4.48 -9.58 -21.45
N PRO A 129 4.62 -9.76 -22.78
CA PRO A 129 3.61 -9.35 -23.77
C PRO A 129 2.25 -10.06 -23.59
N LYS A 130 2.27 -11.26 -23.03
CA LYS A 130 1.08 -11.95 -22.52
C LYS A 130 1.08 -11.76 -21.01
N LEU A 131 0.46 -10.68 -20.53
CA LEU A 131 0.10 -10.68 -19.11
C LEU A 131 -0.83 -11.88 -18.93
N ASN A 132 -0.45 -12.73 -17.97
CA ASN A 132 -1.10 -13.99 -17.70
C ASN A 132 -2.61 -13.72 -17.52
N PRO A 133 -3.53 -14.50 -18.12
CA PRO A 133 -4.98 -14.37 -17.86
C PRO A 133 -5.35 -14.28 -16.37
N ASP A 134 -4.44 -14.68 -15.49
CA ASP A 134 -4.54 -14.54 -14.04
C ASP A 134 -4.51 -13.09 -13.50
N ILE A 135 -4.10 -12.09 -14.28
CA ILE A 135 -4.09 -10.67 -13.86
C ILE A 135 -5.26 -9.92 -14.49
N GLY A 136 -6.21 -9.51 -13.65
CA GLY A 136 -7.35 -8.70 -14.08
C GLY A 136 -7.00 -7.23 -14.28
N TRP A 137 -7.83 -6.52 -15.05
CA TRP A 137 -7.65 -5.10 -15.37
C TRP A 137 -7.42 -4.20 -14.14
N ASP A 138 -8.24 -4.33 -13.09
CA ASP A 138 -8.11 -3.52 -11.87
C ASP A 138 -6.78 -3.79 -11.13
N GLN A 139 -6.29 -5.03 -11.23
CA GLN A 139 -4.99 -5.41 -10.67
C GLN A 139 -3.86 -4.80 -11.50
N GLU A 140 -3.94 -4.78 -12.84
CA GLU A 140 -2.96 -4.11 -13.70
C GLU A 140 -2.87 -2.61 -13.39
N ILE A 141 -3.99 -1.94 -13.14
CA ILE A 141 -4.00 -0.53 -12.70
C ILE A 141 -3.27 -0.38 -11.37
N TYR A 142 -3.65 -1.17 -10.36
CA TYR A 142 -3.00 -1.11 -9.05
C TYR A 142 -1.48 -1.37 -9.13
N LEU A 143 -1.06 -2.41 -9.85
CA LEU A 143 0.35 -2.75 -10.02
C LEU A 143 1.10 -1.67 -10.80
N SER A 144 0.48 -1.08 -11.82
CA SER A 144 1.04 0.03 -12.59
C SER A 144 1.25 1.28 -11.73
N ARG A 145 0.33 1.57 -10.80
CA ARG A 145 0.48 2.69 -9.85
C ARG A 145 1.67 2.48 -8.91
N VAL A 146 1.84 1.26 -8.40
CA VAL A 146 2.99 0.95 -7.54
C VAL A 146 4.30 1.02 -8.35
N LEU A 147 4.31 0.51 -9.58
CA LEU A 147 5.48 0.60 -10.45
C LEU A 147 5.85 2.05 -10.79
N GLU A 148 4.87 2.93 -11.00
CA GLU A 148 5.11 4.37 -11.18
C GLU A 148 5.87 4.95 -9.98
N CYS A 149 5.46 4.63 -8.75
CA CYS A 149 6.17 5.06 -7.54
C CYS A 149 7.60 4.51 -7.48
N MET A 150 7.78 3.21 -7.76
CA MET A 150 9.10 2.56 -7.78
C MET A 150 10.07 3.24 -8.75
N LEU A 151 9.60 3.57 -9.96
CA LEU A 151 10.43 4.18 -11.00
C LEU A 151 10.72 5.65 -10.72
N GLN A 152 9.78 6.39 -10.13
CA GLN A 152 10.04 7.76 -9.67
C GLN A 152 11.11 7.81 -8.57
N HIS A 153 11.14 6.81 -7.68
CA HIS A 153 12.20 6.69 -6.65
C HIS A 153 13.61 6.50 -7.23
N SER A 154 13.72 6.03 -8.46
CA SER A 154 14.98 5.73 -9.15
C SER A 154 15.21 6.64 -10.37
N ASP A 155 14.48 7.76 -10.46
CA ASP A 155 14.52 8.70 -11.60
C ASP A 155 14.42 8.02 -12.98
N THR A 156 13.70 6.89 -13.04
CA THR A 156 13.57 6.07 -14.23
C THR A 156 12.25 6.38 -14.95
N PRO A 157 12.24 6.51 -16.30
CA PRO A 157 11.02 6.79 -17.03
C PRO A 157 10.02 5.65 -16.95
N LEU A 158 8.73 6.00 -16.88
CA LEU A 158 7.64 5.04 -16.89
C LEU A 158 7.50 4.40 -18.29
N PRO A 159 7.45 3.06 -18.40
CA PRO A 159 7.19 2.40 -19.68
C PRO A 159 5.83 2.80 -20.28
N GLU A 160 5.76 2.96 -21.59
CA GLU A 160 4.54 3.38 -22.31
C GLU A 160 3.34 2.47 -22.02
N ARG A 161 3.57 1.15 -21.91
CA ARG A 161 2.52 0.19 -21.55
C ARG A 161 1.93 0.49 -20.16
N THR A 162 2.79 0.73 -19.18
CA THR A 162 2.38 1.07 -17.81
C THR A 162 1.64 2.40 -17.80
N SER A 163 2.12 3.39 -18.55
CA SER A 163 1.47 4.71 -18.68
C SER A 163 0.02 4.60 -19.14
N ARG A 164 -0.28 3.71 -20.10
CA ARG A 164 -1.65 3.49 -20.61
C ARG A 164 -2.64 3.04 -19.54
N PHE A 165 -2.21 2.21 -18.59
CA PHE A 165 -3.06 1.77 -17.47
C PHE A 165 -3.34 2.88 -16.45
N LEU A 166 -2.54 3.94 -16.47
CA LEU A 166 -2.70 5.07 -15.56
C LEU A 166 -3.45 6.24 -16.20
N GLU A 167 -3.81 6.14 -17.48
CA GLU A 167 -4.62 7.14 -18.17
C GLU A 167 -5.98 7.29 -17.48
N GLY A 168 -6.36 8.53 -17.18
CA GLY A 168 -7.62 8.84 -16.50
C GLY A 168 -7.61 8.64 -14.98
N LEU A 169 -6.52 8.16 -14.39
CA LEU A 169 -6.39 8.18 -12.93
C LEU A 169 -6.27 9.63 -12.42
N PRO A 170 -6.99 10.00 -11.35
CA PRO A 170 -6.84 11.29 -10.70
C PRO A 170 -5.40 11.56 -10.26
N GLU A 171 -4.92 12.78 -10.43
CA GLU A 171 -3.53 13.17 -10.08
C GLU A 171 -3.16 12.84 -8.64
N ARG A 172 -4.09 12.99 -7.69
CA ARG A 172 -3.91 12.62 -6.28
C ARG A 172 -3.61 11.13 -6.03
N LEU A 173 -3.79 10.27 -7.03
CA LEU A 173 -3.49 8.83 -6.98
C LEU A 173 -2.24 8.46 -7.78
N ARG A 174 -1.56 9.43 -8.40
CA ARG A 174 -0.37 9.23 -9.23
C ARG A 174 0.91 9.38 -8.42
N GLY A 175 1.88 8.52 -8.72
CA GLY A 175 3.24 8.59 -8.22
C GLY A 175 3.40 8.73 -6.71
N ILE A 176 4.56 9.24 -6.30
CA ILE A 176 4.93 9.47 -4.89
C ILE A 176 4.02 10.49 -4.18
N ALA A 177 3.35 11.37 -4.93
CA ALA A 177 2.38 12.32 -4.37
C ALA A 177 1.12 11.62 -3.80
N SER A 178 0.87 10.37 -4.19
CA SER A 178 -0.28 9.59 -3.71
C SER A 178 -0.11 9.02 -2.29
N PHE A 179 1.04 9.20 -1.64
CA PHE A 179 1.29 8.72 -0.29
C PHE A 179 0.67 9.63 0.77
N MET A 180 -0.13 9.06 1.67
CA MET A 180 -0.98 9.79 2.61
C MET A 180 -1.02 9.13 3.99
N ASN A 181 -1.07 9.93 5.06
CA ASN A 181 -1.35 9.40 6.39
C ASN A 181 -2.86 9.09 6.50
N LEU A 182 -3.21 7.81 6.47
CA LEU A 182 -4.60 7.36 6.49
C LEU A 182 -5.32 7.62 7.82
N GLU A 183 -4.58 7.83 8.91
CA GLU A 183 -5.16 8.20 10.20
C GLU A 183 -5.63 9.65 10.15
N GLU A 184 -4.75 10.59 9.86
CA GLU A 184 -5.03 12.04 9.82
C GLU A 184 -6.21 12.37 8.89
N GLU A 185 -6.27 11.72 7.73
CA GLU A 185 -7.27 12.04 6.70
C GLU A 185 -8.64 11.44 7.00
N ALA A 186 -8.69 10.33 7.74
CA ALA A 186 -9.95 9.80 8.26
C ALA A 186 -10.56 10.74 9.32
N TRP A 187 -9.72 11.42 10.11
CA TRP A 187 -10.17 12.43 11.08
C TRP A 187 -10.74 13.67 10.40
N HIS A 188 -10.11 14.16 9.33
CA HIS A 188 -10.59 15.32 8.57
C HIS A 188 -11.83 15.04 7.72
N SER A 189 -12.09 13.77 7.39
CA SER A 189 -13.28 13.34 6.65
C SER A 189 -14.48 13.02 7.54
N SER A 190 -14.31 13.06 8.87
CA SER A 190 -15.41 12.86 9.82
C SER A 190 -16.20 14.16 9.95
N PRO A 191 -17.53 14.18 9.77
CA PRO A 191 -18.33 15.38 10.02
C PRO A 191 -18.31 15.69 11.51
N SER A 192 -17.41 16.57 11.92
CA SER A 192 -17.43 17.17 13.26
C SER A 192 -18.63 18.11 13.34
N ASN A 193 -19.68 17.67 14.04
CA ASN A 193 -20.73 18.56 14.48
C ASN A 193 -20.88 18.46 16.01
N PRO A 194 -20.21 19.34 16.78
CA PRO A 194 -20.64 19.66 18.12
C PRO A 194 -21.13 21.10 18.11
N SER A 195 -22.34 21.34 17.62
CA SER A 195 -23.06 22.55 18.01
C SER A 195 -23.44 22.40 19.48
N HIS A 196 -22.55 22.93 20.31
CA HIS A 196 -22.76 23.57 21.60
C HIS A 196 -24.26 23.75 21.92
N VAL A 197 -24.83 22.85 22.71
CA VAL A 197 -26.07 23.15 23.42
C VAL A 197 -25.66 23.93 24.66
N SER A 198 -25.56 25.25 24.51
CA SER A 198 -25.64 26.16 25.65
C SER A 198 -27.10 26.11 26.14
N LEU A 199 -27.38 25.27 27.14
CA LEU A 199 -28.58 25.44 27.95
C LEU A 199 -28.30 26.61 28.90
N GLU A 200 -28.68 27.81 28.46
CA GLU A 200 -28.86 28.95 29.35
C GLU A 200 -29.88 28.57 30.41
N SER A 201 -29.44 28.68 31.66
CA SER A 201 -30.24 28.73 32.87
C SER A 201 -31.24 29.89 32.79
N THR A 202 -32.52 29.58 32.65
CA THR A 202 -33.59 30.51 33.03
C THR A 202 -34.00 30.22 34.47
N GLU A 203 -33.38 30.96 35.40
CA GLU A 203 -34.00 31.31 36.68
C GLU A 203 -34.96 32.50 36.48
N ASP A 204 -35.95 32.60 37.37
CA ASP A 204 -36.83 33.73 37.69
C ASP A 204 -38.07 34.03 36.83
N ARG A 205 -39.23 33.47 37.20
CA ARG A 205 -40.21 34.11 38.12
C ARG A 205 -41.49 33.28 38.31
#